data_AF-A0A2V7N0E5-F1
#
_entry.id   AF-A0A2V7N0E5-F1
#
_cell.length_a   1.000
_cell.length_b   1.000
_cell.length_c   1.000
_cell.angle_alpha   90.00
_cell.angle_beta   90.00
_cell.angle_gamma   90.00
#
_symmetry.space_group_name_H-M   'P 1'
#
loop_
_entity.id
_entity.type
_entity.pdbx_description
1 polymer ?
#
loop_
_entity_poly.entity_id
_entity_poly.type
_entity_poly.pdbx_seq_one_letter_code
_entity_poly.pdbx_strand_id
1 'polypeptide(L)'
;MTLALLLVLAQSPTLVDIRDLPPREHRVSGFMLTAPQELRITAVGAEPWPDRLQSRDGADWQDDEQTTWPAAAWILDAKTRAVVWDLRAADTRRESNGLRRFSGSVRLPAGVYEAHYASYAAASLSFNPTDFNSSTNLGDLVRLARRAKAGGPYVENGAYKEFALAITGPGEPVSEARLDSTRAEFRATSIVSLSPGPNATDRRGFALTRPTSVEVYAIGELRRDQAFDYGWIMNADTRKRVWTMTYDDTDPAGGAAKNRVAHETLHLKPGRYVAYFADDDTHRPDDWNTVPPTDPESWGLTLKIADPAARAAVQTFDYQPVPAGQTIVSFVEVGNDVRHAEGFTLKRPMDVRIYALGEASAEELVDYAWIVDADNHARIWTMSVDNTEPAGGADKNRLFDGTLHLAPGSYLVYYRSDGSHSYNDWNAAPPPEARYWGVSVFPASGRLNSNDVTKFERGARPGGRVVAQLIDMGDNENARATFQLTGTTRLRVYALGEGRDAQLFDYGWIEDSGGRTVWVMKYDATEPAGGADKNRMFEGAITLPAGSYVLRYASDGSHSHADWNDDPPDDPDDWGITVFRMAKP
;
A
#
# COMPACT_ATOMS: atom_id res chain seq x y z
N MET A 1 -67.75 -44.36 -22.85
CA MET A 1 -67.28 -42.99 -23.13
C MET A 1 -65.91 -42.84 -22.50
N THR A 2 -64.89 -42.69 -23.35
CA THR A 2 -63.48 -42.54 -23.02
C THR A 2 -63.21 -41.13 -22.49
N LEU A 3 -62.73 -41.01 -21.25
CA LEU A 3 -62.13 -39.78 -20.73
C LEU A 3 -60.66 -39.76 -21.19
N ALA A 4 -60.37 -38.96 -22.20
CA ALA A 4 -59.00 -38.65 -22.58
C ALA A 4 -58.44 -37.63 -21.58
N LEU A 5 -57.49 -38.07 -20.75
CA LEU A 5 -56.70 -37.21 -19.88
C LEU A 5 -55.68 -36.47 -20.78
N LEU A 6 -55.93 -35.20 -21.10
CA LEU A 6 -54.90 -34.32 -21.65
C LEU A 6 -53.87 -34.02 -20.54
N LEU A 7 -52.76 -34.75 -20.53
CA LEU A 7 -51.54 -34.30 -19.88
C LEU A 7 -50.97 -33.15 -20.71
N VAL A 8 -51.31 -31.92 -20.34
CA VAL A 8 -50.51 -30.75 -20.71
C VAL A 8 -49.20 -30.89 -19.95
N LEU A 9 -48.14 -31.31 -20.63
CA LEU A 9 -46.76 -31.13 -20.15
C LEU A 9 -46.52 -29.62 -20.08
N ALA A 10 -46.84 -29.00 -18.95
CA ALA A 10 -46.41 -27.65 -18.67
C ALA A 10 -44.88 -27.67 -18.70
N GLN A 11 -44.28 -27.01 -19.69
CA GLN A 11 -42.84 -26.77 -19.70
C GLN A 11 -42.53 -25.96 -18.43
N SER A 12 -41.69 -26.51 -17.56
CA SER A 12 -41.22 -25.78 -16.38
C SER A 12 -40.65 -24.43 -16.83
N PRO A 13 -40.98 -23.32 -16.14
CA PRO A 13 -40.52 -22.01 -16.58
C PRO A 13 -39.00 -21.95 -16.54
N THR A 14 -38.43 -21.24 -17.53
CA THR A 14 -37.01 -20.91 -17.57
C THR A 14 -36.77 -19.74 -16.62
N LEU A 15 -35.96 -19.97 -15.59
CA LEU A 15 -35.62 -18.97 -14.58
C LEU A 15 -34.40 -18.17 -15.02
N VAL A 16 -33.40 -18.86 -15.58
CA VAL A 16 -32.15 -18.29 -16.08
C VAL A 16 -31.80 -18.97 -17.40
N ASP A 17 -31.40 -18.17 -18.39
CA ASP A 17 -30.81 -18.66 -19.64
C ASP A 17 -29.67 -17.71 -20.04
N ILE A 18 -28.43 -18.15 -19.78
CA ILE A 18 -27.21 -17.42 -20.11
C ILE A 18 -26.51 -18.20 -21.21
N ARG A 19 -26.35 -17.58 -22.39
CA ARG A 19 -25.68 -18.14 -23.57
C ARG A 19 -24.90 -17.07 -24.30
N ASP A 20 -24.10 -17.51 -25.27
CA ASP A 20 -23.35 -16.65 -26.19
C ASP A 20 -22.47 -15.65 -25.43
N LEU A 21 -21.75 -16.13 -24.40
CA LEU A 21 -20.77 -15.32 -23.68
C LEU A 21 -19.45 -15.30 -24.45
N PRO A 22 -19.06 -14.17 -25.09
CA PRO A 22 -17.71 -13.98 -25.58
C PRO A 22 -16.63 -14.17 -24.49
N PRO A 23 -15.36 -14.34 -24.90
CA PRO A 23 -14.25 -14.32 -23.96
C PRO A 23 -14.16 -12.97 -23.21
N ARG A 24 -13.76 -13.03 -21.94
CA ARG A 24 -13.68 -11.93 -20.96
C ARG A 24 -15.03 -11.29 -20.62
N GLU A 25 -16.08 -12.11 -20.50
CA GLU A 25 -17.40 -11.66 -20.04
C GLU A 25 -17.81 -12.35 -18.74
N HIS A 26 -18.42 -11.58 -17.85
CA HIS A 26 -19.15 -12.06 -16.68
C HIS A 26 -20.60 -11.57 -16.77
N ARG A 27 -21.56 -12.50 -16.65
CA ARG A 27 -23.00 -12.20 -16.68
C ARG A 27 -23.68 -12.74 -15.42
N VAL A 28 -24.62 -11.95 -14.90
CA VAL A 28 -25.45 -12.30 -13.74
C VAL A 28 -26.92 -12.30 -14.14
N SER A 29 -27.69 -13.24 -13.61
CA SER A 29 -29.15 -13.29 -13.76
C SER A 29 -29.79 -13.74 -12.45
N GLY A 30 -30.86 -13.07 -12.03
CA GLY A 30 -31.54 -13.36 -10.76
C GLY A 30 -32.76 -14.25 -10.92
N PHE A 31 -33.01 -15.09 -9.92
CA PHE A 31 -34.30 -15.78 -9.78
C PHE A 31 -34.73 -15.90 -8.32
N MET A 32 -36.02 -16.15 -8.08
CA MET A 32 -36.60 -16.29 -6.75
C MET A 32 -37.42 -17.57 -6.63
N LEU A 33 -37.33 -18.17 -5.45
CA LEU A 33 -38.09 -19.32 -5.01
C LEU A 33 -38.94 -18.93 -3.81
N THR A 34 -40.25 -19.16 -3.89
CA THR A 34 -41.19 -18.85 -2.79
C THR A 34 -41.31 -19.96 -1.76
N ALA A 35 -40.84 -21.17 -2.09
CA ALA A 35 -40.80 -22.34 -1.23
C ALA A 35 -39.57 -23.21 -1.57
N PRO A 36 -39.12 -24.09 -0.65
CA PRO A 36 -38.07 -25.04 -0.95
C PRO A 36 -38.46 -25.98 -2.09
N GLN A 37 -37.69 -25.99 -3.17
CA GLN A 37 -38.04 -26.73 -4.38
C GLN A 37 -36.81 -27.19 -5.17
N GLU A 38 -37.04 -28.16 -6.06
CA GLU A 38 -36.03 -28.74 -6.92
C GLU A 38 -36.01 -28.00 -8.26
N LEU A 39 -34.82 -27.60 -8.70
CA LEU A 39 -34.55 -26.94 -9.96
C LEU A 39 -33.70 -27.85 -10.84
N ARG A 40 -33.96 -27.82 -12.14
CA ARG A 40 -33.12 -28.50 -13.12
C ARG A 40 -32.10 -27.51 -13.69
N ILE A 41 -30.83 -27.89 -13.64
CA ILE A 41 -29.72 -27.10 -14.14
C ILE A 41 -29.04 -27.87 -15.26
N THR A 42 -28.79 -27.18 -16.38
CA THR A 42 -27.86 -27.62 -17.42
C THR A 42 -26.80 -26.55 -17.60
N ALA A 43 -25.54 -26.94 -17.57
CA ALA A 43 -24.43 -26.02 -17.74
C ALA A 43 -23.31 -26.66 -18.57
N VAL A 44 -22.63 -25.84 -19.36
CA VAL A 44 -21.44 -26.21 -20.12
C VAL A 44 -20.36 -25.23 -19.71
N GLY A 45 -19.27 -25.70 -19.10
CA GLY A 45 -18.09 -24.89 -18.76
C GLY A 45 -16.84 -25.44 -19.41
N ALA A 46 -15.68 -24.89 -19.03
CA ALA A 46 -14.38 -25.29 -19.53
C ALA A 46 -13.37 -25.40 -18.39
N GLU A 47 -12.57 -26.47 -18.43
CA GLU A 47 -11.41 -26.66 -17.56
C GLU A 47 -10.13 -26.09 -18.22
N PRO A 48 -8.99 -26.02 -17.53
CA PRO A 48 -7.71 -25.74 -18.19
C PRO A 48 -7.40 -26.76 -19.30
N TRP A 49 -7.06 -26.27 -20.50
CA TRP A 49 -6.74 -27.10 -21.68
C TRP A 49 -5.72 -26.38 -22.58
N PRO A 50 -4.76 -27.07 -23.24
CA PRO A 50 -4.51 -28.52 -23.24
C PRO A 50 -3.58 -29.02 -22.13
N ASP A 51 -2.95 -28.14 -21.35
CA ASP A 51 -1.86 -28.51 -20.45
C ASP A 51 -2.31 -28.98 -19.06
N ARG A 52 -1.87 -30.21 -18.73
CA ARG A 52 -1.82 -30.98 -17.47
C ARG A 52 -3.06 -31.03 -16.55
N LEU A 53 -3.63 -32.24 -16.50
CA LEU A 53 -4.39 -32.77 -15.37
C LEU A 53 -3.51 -32.84 -14.10
N GLN A 54 -3.70 -31.93 -13.15
CA GLN A 54 -3.46 -32.26 -11.73
C GLN A 54 -4.73 -32.87 -11.14
N SER A 55 -4.58 -33.82 -10.20
CA SER A 55 -5.73 -34.46 -9.56
C SER A 55 -6.45 -33.48 -8.63
N ARG A 56 -7.78 -33.45 -8.71
CA ARG A 56 -8.68 -32.68 -7.83
C ARG A 56 -8.62 -33.12 -6.36
N ASP A 57 -8.00 -34.25 -6.07
CA ASP A 57 -7.91 -34.83 -4.72
C ASP A 57 -6.81 -34.21 -3.84
N GLY A 58 -6.01 -33.29 -4.38
CA GLY A 58 -5.03 -32.52 -3.60
C GLY A 58 -5.73 -31.43 -2.78
N ALA A 59 -5.28 -31.23 -1.53
CA ALA A 59 -5.88 -30.25 -0.61
C ALA A 59 -5.88 -28.80 -1.14
N ASP A 60 -4.94 -28.47 -2.03
CA ASP A 60 -4.65 -27.09 -2.46
C ASP A 60 -4.99 -26.84 -3.94
N TRP A 61 -5.87 -27.65 -4.56
CA TRP A 61 -6.10 -27.53 -6.00
C TRP A 61 -6.65 -26.16 -6.41
N GLN A 62 -7.37 -25.46 -5.53
CA GLN A 62 -7.90 -24.10 -5.78
C GLN A 62 -6.83 -23.01 -5.67
N ASP A 63 -5.65 -23.33 -5.15
CA ASP A 63 -4.52 -22.42 -4.99
C ASP A 63 -3.56 -22.43 -6.21
N ASP A 64 -3.80 -23.30 -7.18
CA ASP A 64 -2.99 -23.42 -8.39
C ASP A 64 -3.66 -22.72 -9.58
N GLU A 65 -3.01 -21.70 -10.13
CA GLU A 65 -3.50 -21.03 -11.35
C GLU A 65 -3.68 -22.01 -12.52
N GLN A 66 -2.90 -23.11 -12.56
CA GLN A 66 -3.01 -24.15 -13.60
C GLN A 66 -4.30 -24.96 -13.53
N THR A 67 -5.07 -24.86 -12.44
CA THR A 67 -6.37 -25.54 -12.29
C THR A 67 -7.56 -24.59 -12.52
N THR A 68 -7.32 -23.29 -12.76
CA THR A 68 -8.36 -22.27 -12.89
C THR A 68 -9.24 -22.53 -14.11
N TRP A 69 -10.54 -22.74 -13.88
CA TRP A 69 -11.49 -23.02 -14.96
C TRP A 69 -11.75 -21.76 -15.79
N PRO A 70 -11.36 -21.71 -17.08
CA PRO A 70 -11.57 -20.54 -17.92
C PRO A 70 -13.05 -20.22 -18.16
N ALA A 71 -13.98 -21.14 -17.94
CA ALA A 71 -15.40 -20.83 -17.96
C ALA A 71 -16.17 -21.66 -16.94
N ALA A 72 -16.89 -20.99 -16.05
CA ALA A 72 -17.65 -21.63 -14.99
C ALA A 72 -18.91 -20.84 -14.63
N ALA A 73 -19.89 -21.57 -14.12
CA ALA A 73 -21.15 -21.03 -13.61
C ALA A 73 -21.33 -21.43 -12.14
N TRP A 74 -21.94 -20.55 -11.37
CA TRP A 74 -22.27 -20.79 -9.97
C TRP A 74 -23.55 -20.05 -9.57
N ILE A 75 -24.12 -20.42 -8.43
CA ILE A 75 -25.32 -19.79 -7.86
C ILE A 75 -25.00 -19.31 -6.45
N LEU A 76 -25.26 -18.03 -6.19
CA LEU A 76 -25.21 -17.43 -4.87
C LEU A 76 -26.62 -17.28 -4.28
N ASP A 77 -26.75 -17.50 -2.98
CA ASP A 77 -27.86 -16.94 -2.21
C ASP A 77 -27.63 -15.43 -2.04
N ALA A 78 -28.51 -14.59 -2.59
CA ALA A 78 -28.31 -13.15 -2.62
C ALA A 78 -28.34 -12.51 -1.22
N LYS A 79 -28.98 -13.16 -0.25
CA LYS A 79 -29.13 -12.66 1.12
C LYS A 79 -27.96 -13.07 2.00
N THR A 80 -27.43 -14.29 1.84
CA THR A 80 -26.32 -14.78 2.68
C THR A 80 -24.97 -14.72 2.00
N ARG A 81 -24.96 -14.46 0.68
CA ARG A 81 -23.78 -14.54 -0.21
C ARG A 81 -23.11 -15.92 -0.25
N ALA A 82 -23.82 -16.96 0.19
CA ALA A 82 -23.29 -18.33 0.17
C ALA A 82 -23.38 -18.91 -1.25
N VAL A 83 -22.31 -19.55 -1.70
CA VAL A 83 -22.32 -20.37 -2.93
C VAL A 83 -23.14 -21.63 -2.65
N VAL A 84 -24.30 -21.75 -3.28
CA VAL A 84 -25.23 -22.89 -3.10
C VAL A 84 -25.11 -23.93 -4.22
N TRP A 85 -24.45 -23.60 -5.32
CA TRP A 85 -24.06 -24.52 -6.38
C TRP A 85 -22.89 -23.95 -7.17
N ASP A 86 -21.95 -24.80 -7.57
CA ASP A 86 -20.80 -24.43 -8.40
C ASP A 86 -20.51 -25.56 -9.40
N LEU A 87 -20.46 -25.22 -10.69
CA LEU A 87 -20.15 -26.15 -11.77
C LEU A 87 -18.82 -26.88 -11.56
N ARG A 88 -17.82 -26.19 -10.97
CA ARG A 88 -16.47 -26.72 -10.76
C ARG A 88 -16.48 -27.88 -9.75
N ALA A 89 -17.37 -27.80 -8.75
CA ALA A 89 -17.55 -28.82 -7.72
C ALA A 89 -18.60 -29.89 -8.10
N ALA A 90 -19.35 -29.69 -9.17
CA ALA A 90 -20.37 -30.64 -9.62
C ALA A 90 -19.77 -31.86 -10.34
N ASP A 91 -20.53 -32.97 -10.33
CA ASP A 91 -20.21 -34.14 -11.15
C ASP A 91 -20.51 -33.84 -12.62
N THR A 92 -19.46 -33.74 -13.42
CA THR A 92 -19.52 -33.26 -14.81
C THR A 92 -18.94 -34.28 -15.79
N ARG A 93 -19.58 -34.41 -16.94
CA ARG A 93 -19.03 -35.17 -18.06
C ARG A 93 -17.97 -34.34 -18.76
N ARG A 94 -16.74 -34.86 -18.81
CA ARG A 94 -15.61 -34.28 -19.56
C ARG A 94 -15.68 -34.65 -21.04
N GLU A 95 -15.35 -33.71 -21.91
CA GLU A 95 -15.21 -33.91 -23.36
C GLU A 95 -13.75 -33.74 -23.80
N SER A 96 -13.39 -34.27 -24.97
CA SER A 96 -12.00 -34.29 -25.45
C SER A 96 -11.43 -32.91 -25.80
N ASN A 97 -12.32 -31.94 -26.06
CA ASN A 97 -11.99 -30.54 -26.32
C ASN A 97 -11.92 -29.69 -25.03
N GLY A 98 -11.92 -30.33 -23.85
CA GLY A 98 -11.85 -29.67 -22.56
C GLY A 98 -13.17 -29.04 -22.08
N LEU A 99 -14.29 -29.27 -22.76
CA LEU A 99 -15.60 -28.88 -22.24
C LEU A 99 -16.04 -29.80 -21.10
N ARG A 100 -16.81 -29.23 -20.18
CA ARG A 100 -17.38 -29.91 -19.01
C ARG A 100 -18.88 -29.67 -18.98
N ARG A 101 -19.66 -30.74 -19.05
CA ARG A 101 -21.13 -30.65 -19.09
C ARG A 101 -21.76 -31.17 -17.82
N PHE A 102 -22.70 -30.39 -17.30
CA PHE A 102 -23.58 -30.75 -16.20
C PHE A 102 -25.03 -30.81 -16.68
N SER A 103 -25.76 -31.80 -16.20
CA SER A 103 -27.21 -31.90 -16.32
C SER A 103 -27.73 -32.63 -15.09
N GLY A 104 -28.43 -31.92 -14.22
CA GLY A 104 -28.88 -32.48 -12.96
C GLY A 104 -29.90 -31.58 -12.26
N SER A 105 -30.23 -31.96 -11.03
CA SER A 105 -31.15 -31.22 -10.19
C SER A 105 -30.46 -30.69 -8.93
N VAL A 106 -30.90 -29.53 -8.46
CA VAL A 106 -30.47 -28.94 -7.18
C VAL A 106 -31.71 -28.54 -6.39
N ARG A 107 -31.76 -28.92 -5.12
CA ARG A 107 -32.83 -28.51 -4.20
C ARG A 107 -32.38 -27.29 -3.42
N LEU A 108 -33.07 -26.17 -3.60
CA LEU A 108 -32.77 -24.91 -2.92
C LEU A 108 -33.93 -24.52 -1.98
N PRO A 109 -33.65 -23.85 -0.84
CA PRO A 109 -34.67 -23.23 0.00
C PRO A 109 -35.46 -22.13 -0.72
N ALA A 110 -36.46 -21.56 -0.03
CA ALA A 110 -37.06 -20.30 -0.46
C ALA A 110 -36.03 -19.17 -0.32
N GLY A 111 -35.91 -18.32 -1.34
CA GLY A 111 -34.87 -17.29 -1.37
C GLY A 111 -34.79 -16.56 -2.70
N VAL A 112 -33.93 -15.55 -2.75
CA VAL A 112 -33.53 -14.85 -3.97
C VAL A 112 -32.09 -15.26 -4.27
N TYR A 113 -31.81 -15.61 -5.51
CA TYR A 113 -30.54 -16.19 -5.93
C TYR A 113 -29.98 -15.44 -7.13
N GLU A 114 -28.65 -15.39 -7.19
CA GLU A 114 -27.90 -14.84 -8.32
C GLU A 114 -27.21 -16.01 -9.04
N ALA A 115 -27.51 -16.20 -10.32
CA ALA A 115 -26.82 -17.14 -11.18
C ALA A 115 -25.75 -16.39 -11.97
N HIS A 116 -24.50 -16.75 -11.73
CA HIS A 116 -23.34 -16.14 -12.37
C HIS A 116 -22.78 -17.08 -13.43
N TYR A 117 -22.28 -16.49 -14.51
CA TYR A 117 -21.46 -17.18 -15.49
C TYR A 117 -20.27 -16.27 -15.86
N ALA A 118 -19.05 -16.77 -15.70
CA ALA A 118 -17.84 -16.13 -16.19
C ALA A 118 -17.20 -16.92 -17.34
N SER A 119 -16.76 -16.20 -18.39
CA SER A 119 -16.08 -16.74 -19.57
C SER A 119 -14.78 -15.97 -19.79
N TYR A 120 -13.65 -16.58 -19.46
CA TYR A 120 -12.28 -16.09 -19.64
C TYR A 120 -11.45 -17.11 -20.41
N ALA A 121 -12.06 -17.70 -21.45
CA ALA A 121 -11.44 -18.73 -22.30
C ALA A 121 -10.33 -18.26 -23.24
N ALA A 122 -10.00 -16.96 -23.18
CA ALA A 122 -8.84 -16.40 -23.87
C ALA A 122 -7.58 -16.66 -23.04
N ALA A 123 -6.69 -17.52 -23.54
CA ALA A 123 -5.42 -17.83 -22.90
C ALA A 123 -4.26 -16.93 -23.38
N SER A 124 -4.48 -16.13 -24.43
CA SER A 124 -3.50 -15.17 -24.94
C SER A 124 -4.18 -13.91 -25.47
N LEU A 125 -3.43 -12.81 -25.45
CA LEU A 125 -3.80 -11.53 -26.04
C LEU A 125 -2.70 -11.13 -27.02
N SER A 126 -3.07 -10.84 -28.27
CA SER A 126 -2.13 -10.36 -29.29
C SER A 126 -2.45 -8.93 -29.71
N PHE A 127 -1.41 -8.10 -29.81
CA PHE A 127 -1.48 -6.65 -30.04
C PHE A 127 -0.92 -6.30 -31.43
N ASN A 128 -1.34 -5.18 -32.04
CA ASN A 128 -0.71 -4.71 -33.28
C ASN A 128 0.58 -3.93 -32.95
N PRO A 129 1.62 -3.99 -33.80
CA PRO A 129 2.88 -3.26 -33.57
C PRO A 129 2.73 -1.73 -33.47
N THR A 130 1.67 -1.18 -34.06
CA THR A 130 1.33 0.25 -34.05
C THR A 130 0.73 0.72 -32.73
N ASP A 131 0.46 -0.19 -31.81
CA ASP A 131 -0.24 0.11 -30.57
C ASP A 131 0.73 0.57 -29.44
N PHE A 132 2.05 0.57 -29.68
CA PHE A 132 3.08 0.94 -28.70
C PHE A 132 3.78 2.27 -29.02
N ASN A 133 4.02 3.11 -27.99
CA ASN A 133 4.83 4.35 -27.98
C ASN A 133 5.89 4.25 -26.87
N SER A 134 7.03 4.95 -27.01
CA SER A 134 8.11 5.08 -26.01
C SER A 134 7.73 5.65 -24.63
N SER A 135 6.45 5.87 -24.33
CA SER A 135 5.93 6.40 -23.05
C SER A 135 4.80 5.56 -22.44
N THR A 136 4.70 4.27 -22.81
CA THR A 136 3.61 3.39 -22.35
C THR A 136 3.74 3.09 -20.85
N ASN A 137 2.82 3.59 -20.03
CA ASN A 137 2.73 3.25 -18.60
C ASN A 137 1.86 2.00 -18.36
N LEU A 138 1.79 1.53 -17.11
CA LEU A 138 1.06 0.29 -16.75
C LEU A 138 -0.45 0.38 -17.09
N GLY A 139 -1.07 1.54 -16.90
CA GLY A 139 -2.48 1.78 -17.27
C GLY A 139 -2.74 1.78 -18.78
N ASP A 140 -1.77 2.22 -19.58
CA ASP A 140 -1.85 2.14 -21.04
C ASP A 140 -1.75 0.70 -21.54
N LEU A 141 -0.97 -0.17 -20.88
CA LEU A 141 -0.92 -1.61 -21.18
C LEU A 141 -2.25 -2.32 -20.92
N VAL A 142 -3.01 -1.90 -19.90
CA VAL A 142 -4.36 -2.41 -19.63
C VAL A 142 -5.36 -1.95 -20.70
N ARG A 143 -5.30 -0.69 -21.12
CA ARG A 143 -6.15 -0.17 -22.21
C ARG A 143 -5.83 -0.82 -23.57
N LEU A 144 -4.56 -1.20 -23.77
CA LEU A 144 -4.10 -2.02 -24.88
C LEU A 144 -4.69 -3.43 -24.82
N ALA A 145 -4.75 -4.05 -23.64
CA ALA A 145 -5.27 -5.41 -23.46
C ALA A 145 -6.75 -5.51 -23.90
N ARG A 146 -7.53 -4.44 -23.75
CA ARG A 146 -8.91 -4.34 -24.25
C ARG A 146 -9.04 -4.32 -25.78
N ARG A 147 -7.97 -3.98 -26.52
CA ARG A 147 -7.93 -3.98 -28.00
C ARG A 147 -7.26 -5.21 -28.60
N ALA A 148 -6.67 -6.06 -27.75
CA ALA A 148 -5.95 -7.22 -28.18
C ALA A 148 -6.90 -8.31 -28.73
N LYS A 149 -6.44 -9.04 -29.75
CA LYS A 149 -7.16 -10.23 -30.22
C LYS A 149 -6.99 -11.34 -29.18
N ALA A 150 -8.11 -11.75 -28.58
CA ALA A 150 -8.20 -12.93 -27.75
C ALA A 150 -7.86 -14.19 -28.57
N GLY A 151 -6.87 -14.93 -28.11
CA GLY A 151 -6.45 -16.22 -28.65
C GLY A 151 -6.52 -17.31 -27.58
N GLY A 152 -6.14 -18.52 -27.96
CA GLY A 152 -6.22 -19.66 -27.07
C GLY A 152 -7.25 -20.68 -27.52
N PRO A 153 -7.23 -21.85 -26.90
CA PRO A 153 -7.52 -23.05 -27.63
C PRO A 153 -9.04 -23.29 -27.74
N TYR A 154 -9.84 -22.74 -26.83
CA TYR A 154 -11.31 -22.63 -26.92
C TYR A 154 -11.81 -21.55 -27.89
N VAL A 155 -11.02 -20.48 -28.09
CA VAL A 155 -11.36 -19.38 -29.02
C VAL A 155 -11.11 -19.84 -30.45
N GLU A 156 -9.95 -20.44 -30.69
CA GLU A 156 -9.49 -20.91 -32.00
C GLU A 156 -10.36 -22.04 -32.56
N ASN A 157 -10.78 -22.99 -31.72
CA ASN A 157 -11.66 -24.08 -32.14
C ASN A 157 -13.16 -23.71 -32.09
N GLY A 158 -13.50 -22.52 -31.58
CA GLY A 158 -14.87 -22.01 -31.47
C GLY A 158 -15.73 -22.66 -30.38
N ALA A 159 -15.17 -23.54 -29.54
CA ALA A 159 -15.90 -24.25 -28.49
C ALA A 159 -16.49 -23.32 -27.42
N TYR A 160 -15.94 -22.10 -27.25
CA TYR A 160 -16.50 -21.09 -26.35
C TYR A 160 -17.98 -20.75 -26.66
N LYS A 161 -18.43 -20.94 -27.90
CA LYS A 161 -19.83 -20.69 -28.30
C LYS A 161 -20.82 -21.68 -27.67
N GLU A 162 -20.34 -22.78 -27.12
CA GLU A 162 -21.18 -23.77 -26.44
C GLU A 162 -21.38 -23.48 -24.96
N PHE A 163 -20.69 -22.45 -24.42
CA PHE A 163 -20.84 -22.00 -23.04
C PHE A 163 -22.26 -21.55 -22.78
N ALA A 164 -22.88 -22.18 -21.78
CA ALA A 164 -24.28 -21.95 -21.46
C ALA A 164 -24.60 -22.36 -20.01
N LEU A 165 -25.54 -21.65 -19.41
CA LEU A 165 -26.23 -22.01 -18.18
C LEU A 165 -27.73 -21.85 -18.39
N ALA A 166 -28.50 -22.90 -18.14
CA ALA A 166 -29.95 -22.83 -18.07
C ALA A 166 -30.45 -23.42 -16.76
N ILE A 167 -31.33 -22.69 -16.09
CA ILE A 167 -32.00 -23.09 -14.86
C ILE A 167 -33.50 -23.08 -15.13
N THR A 168 -34.16 -24.21 -14.91
CA THR A 168 -35.60 -24.39 -15.14
C THR A 168 -36.25 -25.02 -13.92
N GLY A 169 -37.48 -24.60 -13.61
CA GLY A 169 -38.19 -25.12 -12.45
C GLY A 169 -39.28 -24.16 -11.98
N PRO A 170 -40.12 -24.58 -11.02
CA PRO A 170 -41.09 -23.69 -10.40
C PRO A 170 -40.34 -22.54 -9.72
N GLY A 171 -40.67 -21.29 -10.04
CA GLY A 171 -39.95 -20.10 -9.60
C GLY A 171 -40.20 -18.93 -10.57
N GLU A 172 -39.58 -17.79 -10.29
CA GLU A 172 -39.72 -16.58 -11.12
C GLU A 172 -38.36 -15.91 -11.34
N PRO A 173 -38.01 -15.48 -12.56
CA PRO A 173 -36.88 -14.57 -12.78
C PRO A 173 -37.09 -13.27 -11.99
N VAL A 174 -36.02 -12.67 -11.48
CA VAL A 174 -36.09 -11.37 -10.80
C VAL A 174 -35.31 -10.29 -11.55
N SER A 175 -35.74 -9.04 -11.39
CA SER A 175 -35.04 -7.87 -11.95
C SER A 175 -33.80 -7.51 -11.14
N GLU A 176 -32.88 -6.77 -11.78
CA GLU A 176 -31.68 -6.23 -11.10
C GLU A 176 -32.05 -5.41 -9.85
N ALA A 177 -33.10 -4.58 -9.93
CA ALA A 177 -33.56 -3.80 -8.79
C ALA A 177 -33.96 -4.66 -7.57
N ARG A 178 -34.47 -5.88 -7.80
CA ARG A 178 -34.79 -6.82 -6.72
C ARG A 178 -33.53 -7.48 -6.15
N LEU A 179 -32.55 -7.79 -7.00
CA LEU A 179 -31.24 -8.27 -6.56
C LEU A 179 -30.54 -7.20 -5.71
N ASP A 180 -30.47 -5.96 -6.19
CA ASP A 180 -29.89 -4.83 -5.47
C ASP A 180 -30.56 -4.60 -4.12
N SER A 181 -31.90 -4.68 -4.06
CA SER A 181 -32.63 -4.61 -2.81
C SER A 181 -32.24 -5.73 -1.84
N THR A 182 -31.98 -6.95 -2.34
CA THR A 182 -31.61 -8.09 -1.49
C THR A 182 -30.15 -7.98 -1.01
N ARG A 183 -29.25 -7.56 -1.90
CA ARG A 183 -27.85 -7.22 -1.56
C ARG A 183 -27.80 -6.11 -0.51
N ALA A 184 -28.68 -5.12 -0.61
CA ALA A 184 -28.80 -4.06 0.38
C ALA A 184 -29.25 -4.58 1.76
N GLU A 185 -30.09 -5.63 1.83
CA GLU A 185 -30.43 -6.27 3.11
C GLU A 185 -29.21 -6.94 3.78
N PHE A 186 -28.35 -7.60 2.99
CA PHE A 186 -27.08 -8.13 3.49
C PHE A 186 -26.19 -7.00 4.06
N ARG A 187 -26.01 -5.94 3.27
CA ARG A 187 -25.21 -4.75 3.64
C ARG A 187 -25.81 -3.96 4.80
N ALA A 188 -27.12 -3.99 5.03
CA ALA A 188 -27.77 -3.29 6.15
C ALA A 188 -27.33 -3.79 7.53
N THR A 189 -26.64 -4.94 7.58
CA THR A 189 -26.05 -5.47 8.81
C THR A 189 -24.59 -5.06 9.03
N SER A 190 -24.00 -4.34 8.07
CA SER A 190 -22.63 -3.84 8.19
C SER A 190 -22.56 -2.58 9.04
N ILE A 191 -21.40 -2.38 9.68
CA ILE A 191 -20.99 -1.13 10.31
C ILE A 191 -19.97 -0.37 9.47
N VAL A 192 -19.25 -1.09 8.60
CA VAL A 192 -18.27 -0.56 7.65
C VAL A 192 -18.33 -1.44 6.40
N SER A 193 -18.32 -0.80 5.23
CA SER A 193 -18.12 -1.44 3.92
C SER A 193 -17.18 -0.57 3.11
N LEU A 194 -16.06 -1.13 2.66
CA LEU A 194 -15.01 -0.47 1.88
C LEU A 194 -14.86 -1.20 0.55
N SER A 195 -14.86 -0.44 -0.54
CA SER A 195 -14.70 -0.93 -1.91
C SER A 195 -14.07 0.21 -2.71
N PRO A 196 -12.75 0.44 -2.56
CA PRO A 196 -12.08 1.59 -3.15
C PRO A 196 -12.21 1.63 -4.67
N GLY A 197 -12.06 2.84 -5.22
CA GLY A 197 -11.91 3.05 -6.66
C GLY A 197 -10.56 2.52 -7.19
N PRO A 198 -10.32 2.60 -8.51
CA PRO A 198 -9.07 2.15 -9.14
C PRO A 198 -7.84 2.71 -8.45
N ASN A 199 -6.87 1.86 -8.13
CA ASN A 199 -5.54 2.27 -7.65
C ASN A 199 -5.64 3.16 -6.39
N ALA A 200 -6.49 2.78 -5.44
CA ALA A 200 -6.86 3.59 -4.28
C ALA A 200 -7.02 2.74 -3.01
N THR A 201 -6.96 3.40 -1.85
CA THR A 201 -7.33 2.77 -0.58
C THR A 201 -8.45 3.55 0.10
N ASP A 202 -9.49 2.83 0.50
CA ASP A 202 -10.58 3.35 1.33
C ASP A 202 -10.34 3.04 2.79
N ARG A 203 -10.86 3.90 3.67
CA ARG A 203 -10.83 3.66 5.12
C ARG A 203 -12.04 4.23 5.84
N ARG A 204 -12.38 3.62 6.97
CA ARG A 204 -13.43 4.13 7.86
C ARG A 204 -13.12 3.80 9.32
N GLY A 205 -13.20 4.82 10.18
CA GLY A 205 -13.13 4.65 11.63
C GLY A 205 -14.46 4.15 12.21
N PHE A 206 -14.40 3.32 13.24
CA PHE A 206 -15.55 2.88 14.02
C PHE A 206 -15.21 2.74 15.51
N ALA A 207 -16.16 3.06 16.38
CA ALA A 207 -15.99 3.03 17.83
C ALA A 207 -16.91 1.99 18.48
N LEU A 208 -16.32 1.20 19.39
CA LEU A 208 -17.00 0.18 20.19
C LEU A 208 -17.01 0.61 21.66
N THR A 209 -18.18 0.61 22.29
CA THR A 209 -18.36 1.01 23.70
C THR A 209 -18.30 -0.16 24.67
N ARG A 210 -18.36 -1.40 24.16
CA ARG A 210 -18.31 -2.66 24.91
C ARG A 210 -17.58 -3.73 24.09
N PRO A 211 -17.10 -4.82 24.71
CA PRO A 211 -16.59 -5.96 23.96
C PRO A 211 -17.63 -6.45 22.94
N THR A 212 -17.21 -6.62 21.69
CA THR A 212 -18.12 -6.88 20.58
C THR A 212 -17.51 -7.88 19.60
N SER A 213 -18.30 -8.86 19.17
CA SER A 213 -17.95 -9.75 18.07
C SER A 213 -18.22 -9.06 16.74
N VAL A 214 -17.19 -8.88 15.93
CA VAL A 214 -17.24 -8.25 14.61
C VAL A 214 -16.90 -9.30 13.57
N GLU A 215 -17.85 -9.62 12.71
CA GLU A 215 -17.63 -10.50 11.56
C GLU A 215 -16.89 -9.69 10.48
N VAL A 216 -15.77 -10.23 10.02
CA VAL A 216 -14.99 -9.75 8.88
C VAL A 216 -15.37 -10.59 7.67
N TYR A 217 -15.79 -9.93 6.60
CA TYR A 217 -15.98 -10.54 5.29
C TYR A 217 -15.21 -9.71 4.27
N ALA A 218 -14.08 -10.21 3.78
CA ALA A 218 -13.20 -9.50 2.86
C ALA A 218 -12.85 -10.38 1.66
N ILE A 219 -12.91 -9.82 0.45
CA ILE A 219 -12.49 -10.50 -0.78
C ILE A 219 -11.49 -9.58 -1.49
N GLY A 220 -10.37 -10.15 -1.93
CA GLY A 220 -9.27 -9.42 -2.56
C GLY A 220 -8.32 -10.32 -3.35
N GLU A 221 -7.24 -9.73 -3.88
CA GLU A 221 -6.20 -10.38 -4.67
C GLU A 221 -4.93 -10.55 -3.82
N LEU A 222 -4.57 -11.80 -3.54
CA LEU A 222 -3.32 -12.14 -2.86
C LEU A 222 -2.60 -13.28 -3.57
N ARG A 223 -1.28 -13.24 -3.49
CA ARG A 223 -0.37 -14.36 -3.79
C ARG A 223 0.43 -14.68 -2.53
N ARG A 224 1.15 -15.81 -2.54
CA ARG A 224 1.97 -16.24 -1.39
C ARG A 224 3.06 -15.22 -1.03
N ASP A 225 3.57 -14.50 -2.01
CA ASP A 225 4.69 -13.56 -1.90
C ASP A 225 4.29 -12.09 -2.01
N GLN A 226 3.03 -11.78 -2.37
CA GLN A 226 2.59 -10.40 -2.62
C GLN A 226 1.09 -10.23 -2.36
N ALA A 227 0.72 -9.07 -1.81
CA ALA A 227 -0.68 -8.66 -1.61
C ALA A 227 -0.98 -7.47 -2.52
N PHE A 228 -2.04 -7.58 -3.33
CA PHE A 228 -2.42 -6.55 -4.30
C PHE A 228 -3.65 -5.80 -3.77
N ASP A 229 -4.75 -6.54 -3.56
CA ASP A 229 -6.00 -6.00 -3.02
C ASP A 229 -6.30 -6.65 -1.68
N TYR A 230 -6.20 -5.90 -0.59
CA TYR A 230 -6.28 -6.46 0.76
C TYR A 230 -6.71 -5.45 1.81
N GLY A 231 -7.22 -5.96 2.93
CA GLY A 231 -7.69 -5.16 4.06
C GLY A 231 -6.90 -5.35 5.35
N TRP A 232 -6.98 -4.37 6.24
CA TRP A 232 -6.51 -4.49 7.62
C TRP A 232 -7.35 -3.63 8.57
N ILE A 233 -7.31 -3.97 9.86
CA ILE A 233 -7.96 -3.21 10.93
C ILE A 233 -6.89 -2.81 11.95
N MET A 234 -6.87 -1.53 12.31
CA MET A 234 -5.95 -0.97 13.28
C MET A 234 -6.71 -0.35 14.44
N ASN A 235 -6.18 -0.48 15.66
CA ASN A 235 -6.66 0.31 16.79
C ASN A 235 -6.19 1.77 16.63
N ALA A 236 -7.13 2.72 16.55
CA ALA A 236 -6.86 4.11 16.20
C ALA A 236 -6.00 4.86 17.24
N ASP A 237 -6.05 4.41 18.51
CA ASP A 237 -5.38 5.07 19.62
C ASP A 237 -3.97 4.49 19.84
N THR A 238 -3.82 3.17 19.76
CA THR A 238 -2.53 2.48 19.97
C THR A 238 -1.72 2.27 18.70
N ARG A 239 -2.34 2.44 17.52
CA ARG A 239 -1.76 2.20 16.19
C ARG A 239 -1.32 0.76 15.90
N LYS A 240 -1.78 -0.19 16.72
CA LYS A 240 -1.53 -1.60 16.48
C LYS A 240 -2.54 -2.18 15.51
N ARG A 241 -2.07 -2.85 14.46
CA ARG A 241 -2.90 -3.72 13.63
C ARG A 241 -3.46 -4.85 14.51
N VAL A 242 -4.76 -5.04 14.44
CA VAL A 242 -5.48 -6.09 15.17
C VAL A 242 -5.98 -7.19 14.25
N TRP A 243 -5.95 -6.94 12.94
CA TRP A 243 -6.26 -7.89 11.88
C TRP A 243 -5.64 -7.39 10.56
N THR A 244 -5.17 -8.32 9.73
CA THR A 244 -4.68 -8.09 8.36
C THR A 244 -5.08 -9.28 7.52
N MET A 245 -5.59 -9.05 6.32
CA MET A 245 -5.85 -10.10 5.34
C MET A 245 -4.51 -10.61 4.78
N THR A 246 -4.22 -11.90 4.96
CA THR A 246 -2.98 -12.53 4.47
C THR A 246 -3.34 -13.75 3.62
N TYR A 247 -2.40 -14.19 2.77
CA TYR A 247 -2.64 -15.38 1.94
C TYR A 247 -2.88 -16.62 2.82
N ASP A 248 -2.06 -16.80 3.87
CA ASP A 248 -2.10 -17.97 4.74
C ASP A 248 -3.35 -18.03 5.64
N ASP A 249 -3.93 -16.88 5.97
CA ASP A 249 -5.13 -16.77 6.83
C ASP A 249 -6.43 -16.59 6.04
N THR A 250 -6.41 -16.85 4.71
CA THR A 250 -7.59 -16.74 3.84
C THR A 250 -7.90 -18.07 3.15
N ASP A 251 -9.15 -18.22 2.72
CA ASP A 251 -9.59 -19.30 1.85
C ASP A 251 -9.62 -18.86 0.37
N PRO A 252 -9.59 -19.78 -0.59
CA PRO A 252 -9.88 -19.47 -1.99
C PRO A 252 -11.29 -18.90 -2.16
N ALA A 253 -11.43 -17.76 -2.84
CA ALA A 253 -12.73 -17.13 -3.11
C ALA A 253 -13.40 -17.63 -4.40
N GLY A 254 -12.82 -18.64 -5.06
CA GLY A 254 -13.23 -19.14 -6.37
C GLY A 254 -12.73 -18.27 -7.53
N GLY A 255 -13.07 -18.67 -8.77
CA GLY A 255 -12.42 -18.13 -9.96
C GLY A 255 -10.93 -18.46 -10.00
N ALA A 256 -10.10 -17.45 -10.24
CA ALA A 256 -8.65 -17.55 -10.22
C ALA A 256 -8.08 -17.75 -8.80
N ALA A 257 -6.95 -18.46 -8.70
CA ALA A 257 -6.31 -18.81 -7.43
C ALA A 257 -5.92 -17.62 -6.54
N LYS A 258 -5.63 -16.48 -7.17
CA LYS A 258 -5.28 -15.22 -6.50
C LYS A 258 -6.46 -14.55 -5.80
N ASN A 259 -7.70 -14.96 -6.12
CA ASN A 259 -8.88 -14.48 -5.41
C ASN A 259 -8.97 -15.14 -4.04
N ARG A 260 -8.85 -14.34 -2.99
CA ARG A 260 -8.88 -14.80 -1.61
C ARG A 260 -10.05 -14.21 -0.85
N VAL A 261 -10.58 -14.97 0.10
CA VAL A 261 -11.64 -14.53 1.02
C VAL A 261 -11.21 -14.75 2.46
N ALA A 262 -11.38 -13.71 3.28
CA ALA A 262 -11.37 -13.82 4.73
C ALA A 262 -12.82 -13.78 5.23
N HIS A 263 -13.25 -14.84 5.92
CA HIS A 263 -14.54 -14.87 6.61
C HIS A 263 -14.37 -15.35 8.05
N GLU A 264 -14.19 -14.41 8.97
CA GLU A 264 -13.89 -14.72 10.37
C GLU A 264 -14.60 -13.79 11.35
N THR A 265 -14.54 -14.10 12.64
CA THR A 265 -15.13 -13.27 13.70
C THR A 265 -14.06 -12.80 14.68
N LEU A 266 -13.87 -11.49 14.75
CA LEU A 266 -12.97 -10.85 15.70
C LEU A 266 -13.71 -10.51 16.99
N HIS A 267 -13.05 -10.74 18.14
CA HIS A 267 -13.55 -10.31 19.45
C HIS A 267 -12.82 -9.04 19.88
N LEU A 268 -13.37 -7.89 19.51
CA LEU A 268 -12.74 -6.59 19.77
C LEU A 268 -13.14 -6.05 21.15
N LYS A 269 -12.16 -5.44 21.82
CA LYS A 269 -12.36 -4.70 23.09
C LYS A 269 -13.05 -3.36 22.80
N PRO A 270 -13.60 -2.68 23.83
CA PRO A 270 -14.00 -1.29 23.70
C PRO A 270 -12.83 -0.44 23.22
N GLY A 271 -13.08 0.48 22.30
CA GLY A 271 -12.05 1.32 21.72
C GLY A 271 -12.43 1.87 20.35
N ARG A 272 -11.51 2.65 19.77
CA ARG A 272 -11.63 3.19 18.42
C ARG A 272 -10.75 2.38 17.47
N TYR A 273 -11.30 2.06 16.31
CA TYR A 273 -10.66 1.25 15.29
C TYR A 273 -10.80 1.94 13.94
N VAL A 274 -9.93 1.57 13.00
CA VAL A 274 -9.97 2.00 11.61
C VAL A 274 -9.82 0.78 10.75
N ALA A 275 -10.76 0.59 9.84
CA ALA A 275 -10.68 -0.42 8.80
C ALA A 275 -10.14 0.23 7.52
N TYR A 276 -9.30 -0.51 6.80
CA TYR A 276 -8.71 -0.13 5.53
C TYR A 276 -8.93 -1.24 4.51
N PHE A 277 -9.03 -0.87 3.23
CA PHE A 277 -8.93 -1.79 2.11
C PHE A 277 -8.27 -1.10 0.92
N ALA A 278 -7.20 -1.69 0.39
CA ALA A 278 -6.43 -1.20 -0.75
C ALA A 278 -6.78 -1.98 -2.02
N ASP A 279 -6.75 -1.30 -3.16
CA ASP A 279 -6.95 -1.87 -4.50
C ASP A 279 -5.92 -1.28 -5.48
N ASP A 280 -5.30 -2.14 -6.28
CA ASP A 280 -4.19 -1.79 -7.19
C ASP A 280 -4.60 -1.62 -8.67
N ASP A 281 -5.91 -1.69 -8.97
CA ASP A 281 -6.51 -1.62 -10.30
C ASP A 281 -6.27 -2.82 -11.24
N THR A 282 -5.60 -3.88 -10.80
CA THR A 282 -5.21 -4.97 -11.73
C THR A 282 -6.26 -6.07 -11.86
N HIS A 283 -7.09 -6.33 -10.84
CA HIS A 283 -8.08 -7.41 -10.85
C HIS A 283 -9.29 -7.11 -9.97
N ARG A 284 -10.15 -6.22 -10.45
CA ARG A 284 -11.24 -5.64 -9.65
C ARG A 284 -12.60 -5.76 -10.33
N PRO A 285 -13.70 -5.45 -9.62
CA PRO A 285 -15.00 -5.27 -10.25
C PRO A 285 -14.90 -4.28 -11.42
N ASP A 286 -15.61 -4.59 -12.51
CA ASP A 286 -15.61 -3.89 -13.80
C ASP A 286 -14.38 -4.12 -14.71
N ASP A 287 -13.26 -4.68 -14.23
CA ASP A 287 -12.10 -5.00 -15.08
C ASP A 287 -11.28 -6.22 -14.60
N TRP A 288 -11.92 -7.37 -14.48
CA TRP A 288 -11.20 -8.59 -14.13
C TRP A 288 -10.21 -8.99 -15.22
N ASN A 289 -8.93 -9.13 -14.86
CA ASN A 289 -7.91 -9.63 -15.78
C ASN A 289 -7.96 -11.16 -16.01
N THR A 290 -8.70 -11.89 -15.18
CA THR A 290 -8.98 -13.35 -15.26
C THR A 290 -10.34 -13.65 -14.59
N VAL A 291 -10.70 -14.92 -14.39
CA VAL A 291 -12.01 -15.32 -13.83
C VAL A 291 -12.24 -14.71 -12.44
N PRO A 292 -13.35 -13.98 -12.21
CA PRO A 292 -13.63 -13.30 -10.96
C PRO A 292 -13.89 -14.25 -9.79
N PRO A 293 -13.83 -13.77 -8.53
CA PRO A 293 -14.29 -14.56 -7.38
C PRO A 293 -15.75 -14.96 -7.52
N THR A 294 -16.17 -15.92 -6.71
CA THR A 294 -17.58 -16.36 -6.68
C THR A 294 -18.52 -15.34 -6.06
N ASP A 295 -18.04 -14.34 -5.30
CA ASP A 295 -18.81 -13.17 -4.88
C ASP A 295 -18.11 -11.86 -5.33
N PRO A 296 -18.24 -11.47 -6.62
CA PRO A 296 -17.65 -10.24 -7.16
C PRO A 296 -18.14 -8.96 -6.48
N GLU A 297 -19.42 -8.91 -6.08
CA GLU A 297 -20.08 -7.73 -5.53
C GLU A 297 -19.69 -7.44 -4.07
N SER A 298 -18.91 -8.33 -3.44
CA SER A 298 -18.31 -8.16 -2.13
C SER A 298 -16.78 -7.97 -2.17
N TRP A 299 -16.19 -7.71 -3.34
CA TRP A 299 -14.80 -7.26 -3.43
C TRP A 299 -14.58 -6.05 -2.53
N GLY A 300 -13.56 -6.11 -1.68
CA GLY A 300 -13.38 -5.15 -0.60
C GLY A 300 -13.51 -5.77 0.79
N LEU A 301 -13.85 -4.92 1.76
CA LEU A 301 -13.99 -5.28 3.18
C LEU A 301 -15.35 -4.88 3.71
N THR A 302 -16.07 -5.83 4.28
CA THR A 302 -17.32 -5.61 5.00
C THR A 302 -17.21 -6.10 6.43
N LEU A 303 -17.50 -5.22 7.39
CA LEU A 303 -17.55 -5.52 8.82
C LEU A 303 -18.99 -5.56 9.30
N LYS A 304 -19.40 -6.67 9.92
CA LYS A 304 -20.78 -6.87 10.38
C LYS A 304 -20.85 -7.16 11.86
N ILE A 305 -21.98 -6.80 12.45
CA ILE A 305 -22.32 -7.15 13.84
C ILE A 305 -23.72 -7.77 13.84
N ALA A 306 -23.80 -9.02 14.30
CA ALA A 306 -25.04 -9.79 14.34
C ALA A 306 -26.06 -9.23 15.34
N ASP A 307 -25.60 -8.81 16.53
CA ASP A 307 -26.45 -8.21 17.57
C ASP A 307 -26.92 -6.80 17.12
N PRO A 308 -28.23 -6.59 16.86
CA PRO A 308 -28.74 -5.30 16.40
C PRO A 308 -28.51 -4.16 17.41
N ALA A 309 -28.53 -4.45 18.72
CA ALA A 309 -28.30 -3.43 19.75
C ALA A 309 -26.83 -3.04 19.82
N ALA A 310 -25.90 -3.98 19.64
CA ALA A 310 -24.47 -3.68 19.49
C ALA A 310 -24.23 -2.85 18.23
N ARG A 311 -24.79 -3.27 17.10
CA ARG A 311 -24.63 -2.59 15.81
C ARG A 311 -25.11 -1.14 15.87
N ALA A 312 -26.30 -0.90 16.44
CA ALA A 312 -26.86 0.44 16.57
C ALA A 312 -26.06 1.37 17.51
N ALA A 313 -25.23 0.80 18.39
CA ALA A 313 -24.35 1.56 19.29
C ALA A 313 -23.00 1.94 18.66
N VAL A 314 -22.67 1.40 17.48
CA VAL A 314 -21.41 1.73 16.78
C VAL A 314 -21.50 3.11 16.17
N GLN A 315 -20.49 3.92 16.44
CA GLN A 315 -20.32 5.23 15.81
C GLN A 315 -19.16 5.16 14.84
N THR A 316 -19.42 5.48 13.57
CA THR A 316 -18.36 5.64 12.58
C THR A 316 -17.80 7.06 12.62
N PHE A 317 -16.54 7.21 12.20
CA PHE A 317 -15.86 8.50 12.15
C PHE A 317 -14.82 8.52 11.03
N ASP A 318 -14.47 9.72 10.56
CA ASP A 318 -13.37 9.91 9.63
C ASP A 318 -12.06 9.89 10.42
N TYR A 319 -11.19 8.95 10.07
CA TYR A 319 -9.93 8.76 10.78
C TYR A 319 -8.87 9.73 10.29
N GLN A 320 -8.07 10.23 11.23
CA GLN A 320 -6.99 11.15 10.95
C GLN A 320 -5.75 10.76 11.78
N PRO A 321 -4.65 10.34 11.14
CA PRO A 321 -3.46 9.87 11.86
C PRO A 321 -2.72 11.00 12.58
N VAL A 322 -2.78 12.22 12.07
CA VAL A 322 -2.16 13.41 12.67
C VAL A 322 -3.25 14.31 13.26
N PRO A 323 -3.23 14.63 14.57
CA PRO A 323 -4.25 15.47 15.18
C PRO A 323 -4.17 16.92 14.66
N ALA A 324 -5.29 17.43 14.15
CA ALA A 324 -5.37 18.76 13.56
C ALA A 324 -4.94 19.86 14.55
N GLY A 325 -4.02 20.72 14.12
CA GLY A 325 -3.51 21.85 14.91
C GLY A 325 -2.66 21.47 16.12
N GLN A 326 -2.19 20.23 16.22
CA GLN A 326 -1.35 19.75 17.32
C GLN A 326 0.11 19.46 16.90
N THR A 327 0.47 19.78 15.66
CA THR A 327 1.81 19.59 15.13
C THR A 327 2.79 20.62 15.66
N ILE A 328 4.03 20.17 15.91
CA ILE A 328 5.20 20.98 16.20
C ILE A 328 5.87 21.39 14.88
N VAL A 329 6.09 20.41 13.99
CA VAL A 329 6.54 20.58 12.61
C VAL A 329 5.66 19.72 11.72
N SER A 330 5.32 20.20 10.53
CA SER A 330 4.50 19.47 9.56
C SER A 330 4.86 19.86 8.14
N PHE A 331 5.47 18.92 7.42
CA PHE A 331 5.60 18.95 5.96
C PHE A 331 4.66 17.88 5.44
N VAL A 332 3.60 18.29 4.78
CA VAL A 332 2.58 17.39 4.24
C VAL A 332 2.28 17.86 2.83
N GLU A 333 1.66 17.01 2.03
CA GLU A 333 1.38 17.34 0.63
C GLU A 333 2.68 17.65 -0.15
N VAL A 334 3.78 16.99 0.20
CA VAL A 334 5.09 17.20 -0.40
C VAL A 334 5.10 16.66 -1.84
N GLY A 335 5.43 17.51 -2.81
CA GLY A 335 5.56 17.18 -4.23
C GLY A 335 6.98 16.73 -4.63
N ASN A 336 7.26 16.67 -5.92
CA ASN A 336 8.55 16.24 -6.47
C ASN A 336 9.70 17.23 -6.21
N ASP A 337 10.92 16.70 -6.05
CA ASP A 337 12.17 17.47 -5.92
C ASP A 337 12.12 18.51 -4.78
N VAL A 338 11.32 18.22 -3.76
CA VAL A 338 11.11 19.13 -2.64
C VAL A 338 12.09 18.81 -1.54
N ARG A 339 12.54 19.89 -0.91
CA ARG A 339 13.21 19.80 0.37
C ARG A 339 12.67 20.80 1.37
N HIS A 340 12.39 20.31 2.56
CA HIS A 340 11.92 21.11 3.67
C HIS A 340 12.78 20.90 4.91
N ALA A 341 12.91 21.98 5.67
CA ALA A 341 13.47 21.93 7.00
C ALA A 341 12.86 23.01 7.88
N GLU A 342 12.60 22.65 9.14
CA GLU A 342 12.04 23.56 10.14
C GLU A 342 12.58 23.20 11.52
N GLY A 343 12.87 24.23 12.30
CA GLY A 343 13.41 24.09 13.64
C GLY A 343 12.37 24.34 14.73
N PHE A 344 12.52 23.62 15.85
CA PHE A 344 11.81 23.91 17.09
C PHE A 344 12.73 23.75 18.31
N THR A 345 12.41 24.48 19.38
CA THR A 345 13.06 24.34 20.69
C THR A 345 12.06 23.80 21.70
N LEU A 346 12.43 22.74 22.41
CA LEU A 346 11.72 22.19 23.56
C LEU A 346 12.25 22.79 24.86
N LYS A 347 11.35 23.32 25.69
CA LYS A 347 11.71 23.86 27.02
C LYS A 347 11.81 22.79 28.10
N ARG A 348 11.25 21.62 27.86
CA ARG A 348 11.22 20.47 28.78
C ARG A 348 11.26 19.17 27.98
N PRO A 349 11.65 18.03 28.60
CA PRO A 349 11.63 16.75 27.90
C PRO A 349 10.21 16.43 27.39
N MET A 350 10.13 15.83 26.20
CA MET A 350 8.87 15.49 25.55
C MET A 350 9.01 14.23 24.72
N ASP A 351 8.07 13.30 24.87
CA ASP A 351 7.87 12.25 23.87
C ASP A 351 7.10 12.85 22.69
N VAL A 352 7.74 12.84 21.52
CA VAL A 352 7.10 13.22 20.26
C VAL A 352 6.72 11.96 19.50
N ARG A 353 5.63 12.03 18.75
CA ARG A 353 5.28 11.07 17.70
C ARG A 353 5.67 11.65 16.36
N ILE A 354 6.26 10.81 15.54
CA ILE A 354 6.65 11.10 14.17
C ILE A 354 5.76 10.24 13.29
N TYR A 355 5.01 10.88 12.41
CA TYR A 355 4.25 10.25 11.35
C TYR A 355 4.88 10.68 10.02
N ALA A 356 5.61 9.78 9.37
CA ALA A 356 6.34 10.07 8.14
C ALA A 356 6.00 9.06 7.06
N LEU A 357 5.62 9.55 5.88
CA LEU A 357 5.40 8.77 4.67
C LEU A 357 6.48 9.09 3.66
N GLY A 358 6.93 8.09 2.92
CA GLY A 358 7.98 8.23 1.93
C GLY A 358 8.05 7.03 0.98
N GLU A 359 8.99 7.07 0.05
CA GLU A 359 9.18 6.13 -1.05
C GLU A 359 10.51 5.40 -0.85
N ALA A 360 10.47 4.08 -1.06
CA ALA A 360 11.65 3.25 -1.19
C ALA A 360 12.01 2.97 -2.65
N SER A 361 13.29 3.03 -2.97
CA SER A 361 13.87 2.46 -4.19
C SER A 361 14.82 1.34 -3.78
N ALA A 362 14.44 0.09 -4.08
CA ALA A 362 15.12 -1.12 -3.59
C ALA A 362 15.26 -1.13 -2.04
N GLU A 363 16.49 -1.08 -1.52
CA GLU A 363 16.78 -1.16 -0.07
C GLU A 363 16.95 0.23 0.59
N GLU A 364 16.79 1.32 -0.16
CA GLU A 364 16.99 2.69 0.33
C GLU A 364 15.72 3.53 0.19
N LEU A 365 15.59 4.57 1.01
CA LEU A 365 14.52 5.56 0.85
C LEU A 365 14.99 6.73 0.00
N VAL A 366 14.18 7.11 -0.98
CA VAL A 366 14.41 8.27 -1.85
C VAL A 366 13.63 9.49 -1.33
N ASP A 367 12.45 9.23 -0.77
CA ASP A 367 11.62 10.19 -0.04
C ASP A 367 11.62 9.84 1.44
N TYR A 368 12.14 10.71 2.30
CA TYR A 368 12.23 10.41 3.74
C TYR A 368 12.50 11.64 4.62
N ALA A 369 12.32 11.43 5.93
CA ALA A 369 12.60 12.41 6.96
C ALA A 369 13.77 12.02 7.87
N TRP A 370 14.37 13.02 8.48
CA TRP A 370 15.30 12.85 9.60
C TRP A 370 15.20 14.02 10.59
N ILE A 371 15.70 13.82 11.79
CA ILE A 371 15.76 14.84 12.85
C ILE A 371 17.19 14.92 13.37
N VAL A 372 17.69 16.15 13.53
CA VAL A 372 18.99 16.43 14.13
C VAL A 372 18.84 17.29 15.39
N ASP A 373 19.73 17.09 16.35
CA ASP A 373 19.98 18.01 17.46
C ASP A 373 20.68 19.26 16.90
N ALA A 374 20.12 20.45 17.10
CA ALA A 374 20.64 21.68 16.50
C ALA A 374 21.88 22.24 17.23
N ASP A 375 22.17 21.82 18.47
CA ASP A 375 23.33 22.30 19.22
C ASP A 375 24.62 21.64 18.75
N ASN A 376 24.53 20.36 18.37
CA ASN A 376 25.68 19.58 17.95
C ASN A 376 25.58 19.08 16.50
N HIS A 377 24.43 19.16 15.83
CA HIS A 377 24.11 18.61 14.51
C HIS A 377 24.09 17.07 14.44
N ALA A 378 23.86 16.35 15.54
CA ALA A 378 23.81 14.88 15.53
C ALA A 378 22.47 14.42 14.97
N ARG A 379 22.50 13.48 14.02
CA ARG A 379 21.29 12.81 13.52
C ARG A 379 20.78 11.88 14.63
N ILE A 380 19.65 12.25 15.24
CA ILE A 380 19.06 11.53 16.38
C ILE A 380 17.95 10.57 15.95
N TRP A 381 17.43 10.75 14.74
CA TRP A 381 16.47 9.86 14.11
C TRP A 381 16.49 10.02 12.59
N THR A 382 16.35 8.92 11.87
CA THR A 382 16.28 8.85 10.40
C THR A 382 15.21 7.84 10.04
N MET A 383 14.33 8.16 9.10
CA MET A 383 13.45 7.17 8.49
C MET A 383 14.26 6.26 7.57
N SER A 384 14.05 4.95 7.65
CA SER A 384 14.75 3.96 6.83
C SER A 384 13.81 2.79 6.47
N VAL A 385 14.19 1.96 5.50
CA VAL A 385 13.42 0.74 5.17
C VAL A 385 13.26 -0.14 6.41
N ASP A 386 14.31 -0.30 7.22
CA ASP A 386 14.34 -1.15 8.43
C ASP A 386 13.38 -0.72 9.54
N ASN A 387 13.12 0.59 9.67
CA ASN A 387 12.26 1.11 10.74
C ASN A 387 10.86 1.51 10.28
N THR A 388 10.54 1.25 9.00
CA THR A 388 9.23 1.53 8.41
C THR A 388 8.45 0.25 8.17
N GLU A 389 7.14 0.40 7.98
CA GLU A 389 6.26 -0.64 7.45
C GLU A 389 5.68 -0.23 6.08
N PRO A 390 5.16 -1.17 5.28
CA PRO A 390 4.39 -0.83 4.09
C PRO A 390 3.21 0.08 4.44
N ALA A 391 3.10 1.20 3.74
CA ALA A 391 2.07 2.21 3.99
C ALA A 391 0.73 1.93 3.31
N GLY A 392 0.63 0.87 2.50
CA GLY A 392 -0.49 0.60 1.60
C GLY A 392 -0.33 1.29 0.23
N GLY A 393 -1.13 0.87 -0.75
CA GLY A 393 -0.88 1.21 -2.15
C GLY A 393 0.32 0.42 -2.70
N ALA A 394 1.20 1.07 -3.45
CA ALA A 394 2.39 0.45 -4.02
C ALA A 394 3.40 0.00 -2.95
N ASP A 395 4.12 -1.09 -3.21
CA ASP A 395 5.09 -1.70 -2.26
C ASP A 395 6.21 -0.75 -1.81
N LYS A 396 6.51 0.25 -2.63
CA LYS A 396 7.49 1.30 -2.35
C LYS A 396 7.02 2.33 -1.33
N ASN A 397 5.73 2.39 -1.01
CA ASN A 397 5.21 3.33 -0.02
C ASN A 397 5.59 2.86 1.39
N ARG A 398 6.32 3.69 2.12
CA ARG A 398 6.82 3.39 3.47
C ARG A 398 6.24 4.34 4.48
N LEU A 399 5.88 3.81 5.66
CA LEU A 399 5.35 4.54 6.79
C LEU A 399 6.21 4.33 8.03
N PHE A 400 6.60 5.43 8.67
CA PHE A 400 6.99 5.44 10.07
C PHE A 400 5.87 6.09 10.90
N ASP A 401 5.29 5.36 11.86
CA ASP A 401 4.40 5.89 12.91
C ASP A 401 4.92 5.45 14.28
N GLY A 402 5.80 6.26 14.87
CA GLY A 402 6.54 5.89 16.07
C GLY A 402 6.80 7.06 17.02
N THR A 403 7.28 6.76 18.22
CA THR A 403 7.57 7.77 19.24
C THR A 403 9.08 7.90 19.50
N LEU A 404 9.54 9.13 19.68
CA LEU A 404 10.91 9.50 20.01
C LEU A 404 10.93 10.36 21.29
N HIS A 405 11.77 10.01 22.25
CA HIS A 405 11.98 10.84 23.45
C HIS A 405 13.01 11.93 23.15
N LEU A 406 12.64 13.19 23.34
CA LEU A 406 13.51 14.34 23.16
C LEU A 406 13.75 15.05 24.50
N ALA A 407 15.01 15.39 24.75
CA ALA A 407 15.41 16.24 25.87
C ALA A 407 15.03 17.71 25.61
N PRO A 408 15.16 18.62 26.60
CA PRO A 408 15.12 20.05 26.32
C PRO A 408 16.29 20.41 25.39
N GLY A 409 16.00 21.19 24.35
CA GLY A 409 16.99 21.50 23.32
C GLY A 409 16.33 22.01 22.04
N SER A 410 17.14 22.43 21.09
CA SER A 410 16.71 22.81 19.74
C SER A 410 16.94 21.66 18.78
N TYR A 411 15.99 21.45 17.87
CA TYR A 411 15.98 20.36 16.91
C TYR A 411 15.59 20.90 15.54
N LEU A 412 16.14 20.29 14.49
CA LEU A 412 15.73 20.54 13.10
C LEU A 412 15.13 19.25 12.54
N VAL A 413 13.94 19.37 11.95
CA VAL A 413 13.27 18.30 11.21
C VAL A 413 13.46 18.56 9.74
N TYR A 414 13.78 17.52 8.99
CA TYR A 414 13.99 17.57 7.55
C TYR A 414 13.07 16.59 6.84
N TYR A 415 12.76 16.90 5.58
CA TYR A 415 12.17 15.97 4.62
C TYR A 415 12.71 16.27 3.23
N ARG A 416 12.96 15.23 2.45
CA ARG A 416 13.32 15.31 1.02
C ARG A 416 12.41 14.37 0.22
N SER A 417 12.08 14.78 -1.01
CA SER A 417 11.51 13.93 -2.05
C SER A 417 12.32 13.94 -3.34
N ASP A 418 12.15 12.89 -4.15
CA ASP A 418 12.67 12.75 -5.50
C ASP A 418 11.66 13.22 -6.57
N GLY A 419 11.97 12.95 -7.84
CA GLY A 419 11.20 13.42 -8.99
C GLY A 419 10.06 12.51 -9.48
N SER A 420 9.70 11.42 -8.78
CA SER A 420 8.96 10.32 -9.41
C SER A 420 7.67 9.85 -8.73
N HIS A 421 7.52 9.96 -7.41
CA HIS A 421 6.32 9.48 -6.71
C HIS A 421 5.99 10.33 -5.48
N SER A 422 5.17 11.37 -5.67
CA SER A 422 4.87 12.33 -4.62
C SER A 422 3.41 12.77 -4.61
N TYR A 423 3.05 13.64 -3.66
CA TYR A 423 1.68 14.11 -3.53
C TYR A 423 1.18 14.80 -4.80
N ASN A 424 0.03 14.32 -5.30
CA ASN A 424 -0.63 14.73 -6.55
C ASN A 424 0.14 14.37 -7.85
N ASP A 425 1.24 13.63 -7.78
CA ASP A 425 1.98 13.13 -8.94
C ASP A 425 2.48 11.69 -8.70
N TRP A 426 1.54 10.75 -8.66
CA TRP A 426 1.82 9.35 -8.34
C TRP A 426 2.03 8.52 -9.61
N ASN A 427 3.20 7.90 -9.73
CA ASN A 427 3.46 6.93 -10.80
C ASN A 427 2.93 5.50 -10.50
N ALA A 428 2.33 5.28 -9.32
CA ALA A 428 1.73 4.02 -8.84
C ALA A 428 0.66 4.29 -7.76
N ALA A 429 0.03 3.27 -7.17
CA ALA A 429 -0.98 3.43 -6.12
C ALA A 429 -0.45 4.26 -4.92
N PRO A 430 -1.09 5.38 -4.54
CA PRO A 430 -0.67 6.17 -3.39
C PRO A 430 -1.04 5.49 -2.06
N PRO A 431 -0.40 5.87 -0.94
CA PRO A 431 -0.82 5.38 0.36
C PRO A 431 -2.20 5.95 0.77
N PRO A 432 -2.94 5.29 1.67
CA PRO A 432 -4.31 5.68 2.06
C PRO A 432 -4.38 7.07 2.70
N GLU A 433 -3.27 7.47 3.31
CA GLU A 433 -3.08 8.74 4.00
C GLU A 433 -2.26 9.70 3.13
N ALA A 434 -2.36 9.60 1.79
CA ALA A 434 -1.60 10.33 0.76
C ALA A 434 -1.33 11.81 1.05
N ARG A 435 -2.31 12.54 1.59
CA ARG A 435 -2.12 13.96 1.95
C ARG A 435 -1.01 14.20 2.97
N TYR A 436 -0.60 13.17 3.72
CA TYR A 436 0.48 13.22 4.70
C TYR A 436 1.83 12.78 4.12
N TRP A 437 1.96 12.61 2.81
CA TRP A 437 3.25 12.44 2.16
C TRP A 437 4.19 13.57 2.59
N GLY A 438 5.29 13.22 3.25
CA GLY A 438 5.98 14.14 4.13
C GLY A 438 6.17 13.61 5.56
N VAL A 439 6.35 14.53 6.51
CA VAL A 439 6.54 14.25 7.94
C VAL A 439 5.74 15.19 8.82
N SER A 440 5.10 14.63 9.84
CA SER A 440 4.45 15.35 10.93
C SER A 440 5.06 14.94 12.26
N VAL A 441 5.53 15.93 13.02
CA VAL A 441 6.03 15.75 14.40
C VAL A 441 5.05 16.42 15.35
N PHE A 442 4.54 15.69 16.34
CA PHE A 442 3.57 16.19 17.32
C PHE A 442 3.77 15.51 18.67
N PRO A 443 3.27 16.03 19.80
CA PRO A 443 3.41 15.36 21.09
C PRO A 443 2.77 13.97 21.05
N ALA A 444 3.41 12.96 21.64
CA ALA A 444 2.87 11.59 21.66
C ALA A 444 1.52 11.49 22.39
N SER A 445 1.20 12.46 23.26
CA SER A 445 -0.12 12.62 23.88
C SER A 445 -1.24 13.05 22.91
N GLY A 446 -0.89 13.49 21.71
CA GLY A 446 -1.78 14.11 20.72
C GLY A 446 -2.25 15.51 21.10
N ARG A 447 -1.68 16.14 22.13
CA ARG A 447 -2.06 17.50 22.59
C ARG A 447 -0.83 18.38 22.78
N LEU A 448 -0.75 19.45 22.01
CA LEU A 448 0.30 20.45 22.08
C LEU A 448 -0.01 21.52 23.12
N ASN A 449 0.92 21.70 24.05
CA ASN A 449 0.98 22.90 24.88
C ASN A 449 2.02 23.84 24.27
N SER A 450 1.55 24.93 23.67
CA SER A 450 2.40 25.92 22.99
C SER A 450 3.43 26.57 23.92
N ASN A 451 3.26 26.52 25.24
CA ASN A 451 4.26 27.04 26.16
C ASN A 451 5.55 26.21 26.20
N ASP A 452 5.50 24.95 25.78
CA ASP A 452 6.64 24.02 25.84
C ASP A 452 7.52 24.06 24.60
N VAL A 453 7.06 24.70 23.53
CA VAL A 453 7.69 24.70 22.21
C VAL A 453 7.80 26.12 21.68
N THR A 454 8.95 26.47 21.13
CA THR A 454 9.14 27.72 20.38
C THR A 454 9.79 27.43 19.03
N LYS A 455 9.50 28.25 18.01
CA LYS A 455 10.18 28.13 16.72
C LYS A 455 11.68 28.36 16.89
N PHE A 456 12.48 27.57 16.18
CA PHE A 456 13.94 27.72 16.10
C PHE A 456 14.32 28.15 14.69
N GLU A 457 15.03 29.28 14.57
CA GLU A 457 15.58 29.77 13.30
C GLU A 457 17.05 29.36 13.20
N ARG A 458 17.43 28.68 12.10
CA ARG A 458 18.75 28.06 11.89
C ARG A 458 19.93 29.04 12.02
N GLY A 459 19.70 30.34 11.76
CA GLY A 459 20.70 31.40 11.91
C GLY A 459 21.03 31.77 13.37
N ALA A 460 20.19 31.38 14.32
CA ALA A 460 20.48 31.49 15.73
C ALA A 460 21.01 30.14 16.22
N ARG A 461 22.27 29.78 15.93
CA ARG A 461 22.93 28.64 16.62
C ARG A 461 23.22 29.06 18.08
N PRO A 462 22.33 28.83 19.06
CA PRO A 462 22.44 29.40 20.39
C PRO A 462 23.14 28.35 21.23
N GLY A 463 24.44 28.19 21.01
CA GLY A 463 25.23 27.21 21.75
C GLY A 463 26.70 27.46 21.54
N GLY A 464 27.41 27.87 22.59
CA GLY A 464 28.87 28.07 22.60
C GLY A 464 29.70 26.80 22.40
N ARG A 465 29.19 25.83 21.63
CA ARG A 465 29.82 24.55 21.28
C ARG A 465 30.46 24.58 19.89
N VAL A 466 29.99 25.38 18.93
CA VAL A 466 30.74 25.54 17.67
C VAL A 466 32.06 26.23 17.97
N VAL A 467 33.17 25.56 17.65
CA VAL A 467 34.53 26.04 17.88
C VAL A 467 35.03 26.81 16.66
N ALA A 468 34.74 26.29 15.47
CA ALA A 468 35.00 26.91 14.18
C ALA A 468 34.10 26.26 13.13
N GLN A 469 33.75 27.02 12.08
CA GLN A 469 32.99 26.52 10.95
C GLN A 469 33.43 27.23 9.67
N LEU A 470 33.35 26.51 8.55
CA LEU A 470 33.47 26.99 7.19
C LEU A 470 32.35 26.28 6.43
N ILE A 471 31.21 26.94 6.23
CA ILE A 471 30.00 26.39 5.60
C ILE A 471 29.53 27.35 4.51
N ASP A 472 28.54 26.95 3.72
CA ASP A 472 28.10 27.68 2.52
C ASP A 472 29.27 27.86 1.51
N MET A 473 30.13 26.84 1.39
CA MET A 473 31.31 26.90 0.52
C MET A 473 30.89 26.80 -0.95
N GLY A 474 31.23 27.81 -1.75
CA GLY A 474 31.01 27.83 -3.19
C GLY A 474 32.15 27.20 -3.98
N ASP A 475 32.17 27.46 -5.28
CA ASP A 475 33.17 26.93 -6.21
C ASP A 475 34.57 27.55 -6.00
N ASN A 476 35.61 26.73 -6.17
CA ASN A 476 37.04 27.09 -6.15
C ASN A 476 37.47 27.81 -4.86
N GLU A 477 36.87 27.46 -3.74
CA GLU A 477 37.20 28.08 -2.46
C GLU A 477 38.45 27.48 -1.82
N ASN A 478 39.15 28.32 -1.06
CA ASN A 478 40.23 27.91 -0.16
C ASN A 478 40.06 28.70 1.14
N ALA A 479 39.14 28.22 1.95
CA ALA A 479 38.66 28.91 3.13
C ALA A 479 39.48 28.53 4.38
N ARG A 480 39.53 29.46 5.35
CA ARG A 480 40.21 29.23 6.63
C ARG A 480 39.54 29.96 7.79
N ALA A 481 39.51 29.30 8.95
CA ALA A 481 39.08 29.89 10.21
C ALA A 481 40.03 29.47 11.33
N THR A 482 40.37 30.39 12.24
CA THR A 482 41.27 30.10 13.36
C THR A 482 40.48 29.84 14.64
N PHE A 483 40.91 28.87 15.45
CA PHE A 483 40.36 28.65 16.78
C PHE A 483 41.43 28.31 17.81
N GLN A 484 41.10 28.50 19.09
CA GLN A 484 41.99 28.23 20.21
C GLN A 484 41.35 27.28 21.23
N LEU A 485 42.15 26.38 21.75
CA LEU A 485 41.79 25.44 22.82
C LEU A 485 42.66 25.73 24.04
N THR A 486 42.03 25.98 25.19
CA THR A 486 42.74 26.27 26.45
C THR A 486 43.19 25.02 27.20
N GLY A 487 42.78 23.83 26.73
CA GLY A 487 43.05 22.54 27.34
C GLY A 487 42.83 21.42 26.32
N THR A 488 43.30 20.22 26.64
CA THR A 488 42.98 19.03 25.84
C THR A 488 41.46 18.86 25.74
N THR A 489 40.95 18.93 24.53
CA THR A 489 39.51 19.00 24.24
C THR A 489 39.14 17.91 23.24
N ARG A 490 38.07 17.17 23.55
CA ARG A 490 37.42 16.25 22.61
C ARG A 490 36.46 17.06 21.73
N LEU A 491 36.60 16.92 20.43
CA LEU A 491 35.85 17.65 19.42
C LEU A 491 35.09 16.67 18.53
N ARG A 492 33.92 17.04 18.06
CA ARG A 492 33.24 16.38 16.94
C ARG A 492 33.51 17.20 15.68
N VAL A 493 33.87 16.54 14.60
CA VAL A 493 34.01 17.15 13.28
C VAL A 493 32.89 16.60 12.41
N TYR A 494 32.17 17.51 11.77
CA TYR A 494 31.18 17.24 10.74
C TYR A 494 31.66 17.93 9.47
N ALA A 495 31.87 17.18 8.40
CA ALA A 495 32.34 17.71 7.14
C ALA A 495 31.58 17.08 5.98
N LEU A 496 31.14 17.90 5.05
CA LEU A 496 30.58 17.51 3.78
C LEU A 496 31.55 17.87 2.67
N GLY A 497 31.52 17.14 1.56
CA GLY A 497 32.31 17.45 0.39
C GLY A 497 32.08 16.47 -0.76
N GLU A 498 32.58 16.81 -1.94
CA GLU A 498 32.47 15.99 -3.14
C GLU A 498 33.62 14.98 -3.21
N GLY A 499 33.31 13.75 -3.61
CA GLY A 499 34.33 12.74 -3.87
C GLY A 499 33.84 11.59 -4.74
N ARG A 500 34.74 11.04 -5.55
CA ARG A 500 34.49 9.88 -6.42
C ARG A 500 35.77 9.07 -6.58
N ASP A 501 35.63 7.78 -6.86
CA ASP A 501 36.75 6.89 -7.22
C ASP A 501 37.90 6.92 -6.19
N ALA A 502 37.53 6.88 -4.90
CA ALA A 502 38.43 6.95 -3.75
C ALA A 502 39.20 8.28 -3.58
N GLN A 503 38.74 9.35 -4.21
CA GLN A 503 39.33 10.70 -4.11
C GLN A 503 38.28 11.70 -3.62
N LEU A 504 38.71 12.70 -2.84
CA LEU A 504 37.90 13.86 -2.45
C LEU A 504 38.35 15.07 -3.27
N PHE A 505 37.38 15.81 -3.80
CA PHE A 505 37.57 17.06 -4.52
C PHE A 505 37.32 18.24 -3.59
N ASP A 506 36.24 18.16 -2.81
CA ASP A 506 35.95 19.11 -1.74
C ASP A 506 36.14 18.44 -0.40
N TYR A 507 36.93 19.05 0.49
CA TYR A 507 37.19 18.46 1.81
C TYR A 507 37.81 19.45 2.80
N GLY A 508 37.61 19.13 4.09
CA GLY A 508 38.17 19.88 5.20
C GLY A 508 39.38 19.21 5.87
N TRP A 509 40.23 20.05 6.49
CA TRP A 509 41.33 19.60 7.36
C TRP A 509 41.63 20.60 8.47
N ILE A 510 42.42 20.17 9.46
CA ILE A 510 42.83 21.00 10.61
C ILE A 510 44.35 21.02 10.69
N GLU A 511 44.93 22.22 10.80
CA GLU A 511 46.37 22.45 10.98
C GLU A 511 46.67 22.92 12.41
N ASP A 512 47.79 22.50 12.99
CA ASP A 512 48.35 23.08 14.21
C ASP A 512 49.06 24.42 13.95
N SER A 513 49.51 25.11 15.00
CA SER A 513 50.22 26.38 14.89
C SER A 513 51.55 26.31 14.12
N GLY A 514 52.10 25.11 13.91
CA GLY A 514 53.29 24.87 13.10
C GLY A 514 52.97 24.59 11.62
N GLY A 515 51.70 24.63 11.23
CA GLY A 515 51.24 24.33 9.88
C GLY A 515 51.17 22.83 9.57
N ARG A 516 51.26 21.95 10.59
CA ARG A 516 51.13 20.50 10.36
C ARG A 516 49.66 20.11 10.40
N THR A 517 49.21 19.33 9.42
CA THR A 517 47.88 18.73 9.40
C THR A 517 47.75 17.71 10.54
N VAL A 518 46.85 17.96 11.48
CA VAL A 518 46.57 17.09 12.63
C VAL A 518 45.30 16.25 12.43
N TRP A 519 44.45 16.61 11.48
CA TRP A 519 43.31 15.83 11.02
C TRP A 519 42.94 16.24 9.59
N VAL A 520 42.47 15.30 8.78
CA VAL A 520 42.01 15.51 7.40
C VAL A 520 40.87 14.55 7.09
N MET A 521 39.85 15.03 6.38
CA MET A 521 38.79 14.18 5.84
C MET A 521 39.37 13.25 4.77
N LYS A 522 39.03 11.96 4.81
CA LYS A 522 39.51 10.96 3.85
C LYS A 522 38.33 10.20 3.28
N TYR A 523 38.37 9.90 1.98
CA TYR A 523 37.27 9.23 1.29
C TYR A 523 36.84 7.92 1.97
N ASP A 524 37.81 7.08 2.36
CA ASP A 524 37.59 5.78 3.02
C ASP A 524 36.99 5.89 4.43
N ALA A 525 36.98 7.09 5.01
CA ALA A 525 36.34 7.40 6.29
C ALA A 525 35.03 8.18 6.13
N THR A 526 34.49 8.29 4.91
CA THR A 526 33.22 8.99 4.63
C THR A 526 32.10 8.02 4.30
N GLU A 527 30.88 8.47 4.57
CA GLU A 527 29.63 7.84 4.15
C GLU A 527 28.95 8.69 3.06
N PRO A 528 28.02 8.14 2.25
CA PRO A 528 27.18 8.94 1.38
C PRO A 528 26.42 10.01 2.18
N ALA A 529 26.33 11.23 1.66
CA ALA A 529 25.68 12.35 2.34
C ALA A 529 24.26 12.65 1.83
N GLY A 530 23.66 11.73 1.07
CA GLY A 530 22.40 11.94 0.35
C GLY A 530 22.58 12.68 -0.98
N GLY A 531 21.53 12.74 -1.79
CA GLY A 531 21.58 13.25 -3.17
C GLY A 531 22.45 12.37 -4.06
N ALA A 532 23.28 13.00 -4.89
CA ALA A 532 24.21 12.31 -5.77
C ALA A 532 25.26 11.46 -5.02
N ASP A 533 25.67 10.32 -5.59
CA ASP A 533 26.67 9.39 -5.01
C ASP A 533 28.00 10.04 -4.58
N LYS A 534 28.33 11.14 -5.24
CA LYS A 534 29.55 11.92 -5.01
C LYS A 534 29.51 12.79 -3.76
N ASN A 535 28.34 12.98 -3.16
CA ASN A 535 28.20 13.68 -1.89
C ASN A 535 28.72 12.80 -0.75
N ARG A 536 29.78 13.26 -0.09
CA ARG A 536 30.47 12.54 0.98
C ARG A 536 30.33 13.28 2.30
N MET A 537 30.15 12.52 3.37
CA MET A 537 30.07 13.03 4.74
C MET A 537 31.09 12.34 5.62
N PHE A 538 31.84 13.12 6.41
CA PHE A 538 32.54 12.63 7.58
C PHE A 538 31.85 13.15 8.84
N GLU A 539 31.57 12.23 9.76
CA GLU A 539 31.21 12.57 11.12
C GLU A 539 32.05 11.75 12.11
N GLY A 540 32.80 12.43 12.99
CA GLY A 540 33.64 11.71 13.94
C GLY A 540 34.22 12.55 15.06
N ALA A 541 34.72 11.88 16.09
CA ALA A 541 35.36 12.53 17.22
C ALA A 541 36.88 12.55 17.09
N ILE A 542 37.50 13.69 17.38
CA ILE A 542 38.95 13.87 17.52
C ILE A 542 39.29 14.43 18.89
N THR A 543 40.55 14.31 19.31
CA THR A 543 41.04 14.95 20.53
C THR A 543 42.27 15.79 20.19
N LEU A 544 42.19 17.09 20.50
CA LEU A 544 43.29 18.02 20.27
C LEU A 544 43.81 18.56 21.61
N PRO A 545 45.13 18.70 21.81
CA PRO A 545 45.69 19.34 23.00
C PRO A 545 45.34 20.84 23.05
N ALA A 546 45.75 21.51 24.13
CA ALA A 546 45.71 22.97 24.18
C ALA A 546 46.58 23.56 23.05
N GLY A 547 46.10 24.58 22.36
CA GLY A 547 46.82 25.19 21.25
C GLY A 547 45.96 26.07 20.35
N SER A 548 46.62 26.68 19.37
CA SER A 548 46.00 27.43 18.27
C SER A 548 45.97 26.56 17.03
N TYR A 549 44.82 26.56 16.34
CA TYR A 549 44.56 25.73 15.18
C TYR A 549 43.96 26.54 14.03
N VAL A 550 44.14 26.04 12.81
CA VAL A 550 43.51 26.57 11.60
C VAL A 550 42.62 25.48 11.00
N LEU A 551 41.32 25.72 10.99
CA LEU A 551 40.35 24.97 10.20
C LEU A 551 40.47 25.40 8.74
N ARG A 552 40.47 24.44 7.82
CA ARG A 552 40.63 24.64 6.39
C ARG A 552 39.56 23.88 5.63
N TYR A 553 39.16 24.43 4.49
CA TYR A 553 38.30 23.76 3.52
C TYR A 553 38.72 24.19 2.11
N ALA A 554 38.72 23.25 1.17
CA ALA A 554 38.93 23.53 -0.24
C ALA A 554 37.80 22.88 -1.05
N SER A 555 37.38 23.56 -2.11
CA SER A 555 36.41 23.06 -3.10
C SER A 555 36.91 23.23 -4.53
N ASP A 556 36.42 22.39 -5.43
CA ASP A 556 36.58 22.55 -6.87
C ASP A 556 35.44 23.36 -7.51
N GLY A 557 35.28 23.32 -8.83
CA GLY A 557 34.46 24.26 -9.58
C GLY A 557 33.17 23.69 -10.17
N SER A 558 32.57 22.64 -9.61
CA SER A 558 31.38 22.05 -10.25
C SER A 558 30.23 21.60 -9.35
N HIS A 559 30.41 21.44 -8.05
CA HIS A 559 29.35 20.96 -7.16
C HIS A 559 29.46 21.58 -5.77
N SER A 560 28.84 22.75 -5.58
CA SER A 560 29.01 23.54 -4.36
C SER A 560 27.72 24.21 -3.88
N HIS A 561 27.79 24.90 -2.74
CA HIS A 561 26.62 25.55 -2.16
C HIS A 561 25.98 26.52 -3.14
N ALA A 562 24.65 26.39 -3.28
CA ALA A 562 23.81 27.17 -4.20
C ALA A 562 24.08 26.99 -5.71
N ASP A 563 25.04 26.15 -6.13
CA ASP A 563 25.33 25.84 -7.53
C ASP A 563 25.66 24.34 -7.72
N TRP A 564 24.62 23.51 -7.58
CA TRP A 564 24.75 22.06 -7.66
C TRP A 564 24.57 21.58 -9.11
N ASN A 565 25.57 20.91 -9.68
CA ASN A 565 25.45 20.25 -11.00
C ASN A 565 24.70 18.90 -10.99
N ASP A 566 24.26 18.45 -9.81
CA ASP A 566 23.55 17.19 -9.56
C ASP A 566 22.77 17.31 -8.24
N ASP A 567 22.05 16.27 -7.80
CA ASP A 567 21.25 16.32 -6.58
C ASP A 567 22.10 16.68 -5.34
N PRO A 568 21.72 17.73 -4.58
CA PRO A 568 22.49 18.21 -3.44
C PRO A 568 22.47 17.22 -2.26
N PRO A 569 23.43 17.31 -1.31
CA PRO A 569 23.42 16.49 -0.11
C PRO A 569 22.18 16.74 0.77
N ASP A 570 22.00 15.91 1.79
CA ASP A 570 20.94 16.09 2.80
C ASP A 570 21.09 17.42 3.57
N ASP A 571 22.31 17.94 3.73
CA ASP A 571 22.62 19.16 4.49
C ASP A 571 23.54 20.19 3.73
N PRO A 572 23.23 20.67 2.50
CA PRO A 572 23.94 21.67 1.71
C PRO A 572 24.29 22.95 2.43
N ASP A 573 23.44 23.46 3.34
CA ASP A 573 23.78 24.66 4.12
C ASP A 573 24.96 24.41 5.08
N ASP A 574 25.35 23.14 5.28
CA ASP A 574 26.57 22.75 5.99
C ASP A 574 27.66 22.24 5.02
N TRP A 575 27.53 22.46 3.70
CA TRP A 575 28.58 22.15 2.71
C TRP A 575 29.85 22.88 3.07
N GLY A 576 30.86 22.11 3.46
CA GLY A 576 31.94 22.65 4.28
C GLY A 576 32.31 21.76 5.47
N ILE A 577 32.83 22.39 6.52
CA ILE A 577 33.29 21.73 7.74
C ILE A 577 32.94 22.54 8.99
N THR A 578 32.35 21.87 9.98
CA THR A 578 32.06 22.42 11.31
C THR A 578 32.73 21.58 12.40
N VAL A 579 33.36 22.27 13.36
CA VAL A 579 34.02 21.68 14.52
C VAL A 579 33.25 22.05 15.78
N PHE A 580 32.76 21.04 16.50
CA PHE A 580 32.00 21.18 17.73
C PHE A 580 32.82 20.74 18.94
N ARG A 581 32.73 21.48 20.05
CA ARG A 581 33.18 21.04 21.37
C ARG A 581 32.20 20.02 21.90
N MET A 582 32.69 18.81 22.20
CA MET A 582 31.89 17.80 22.89
C MET A 582 31.79 18.17 24.37
N ALA A 583 30.63 17.89 24.99
CA ALA A 583 30.52 17.98 26.45
C ALA A 583 31.54 17.04 27.10
N LYS A 584 32.08 17.43 28.27
CA LYS A 584 32.85 16.47 29.08
C LYS A 584 31.91 15.30 29.42
N PRO A 585 32.39 14.04 29.30
CA PRO A 585 31.59 12.87 29.63
C PRO A 585 31.09 12.90 31.07
#